data_AF-A0A7Y3BHA8-F1
#
_entry.id   AF-A0A7Y3BHA8-F1
#
_cell.length_a   1.000
_cell.length_b   1.000
_cell.length_c   1.000
_cell.angle_alpha   90.00
_cell.angle_beta   90.00
_cell.angle_gamma   90.00
#
_symmetry.space_group_name_H-M   'P 1'
#
loop_
_entity.id
_entity.type
_entity.pdbx_description
1 polymer ?
#
loop_
_entity_poly.entity_id
_entity_poly.type
_entity_poly.pdbx_seq_one_letter_code
_entity_poly.pdbx_strand_id
1 'polypeptide(L)'
;MKSLMSVFLVIGATLIFFGCSENNPSASELSQGDQVTNSLAKKPLTGHQITPFTLTPPTFWNGTVDFGEDGKYGLTFVSYEPPRAYSQASPFYEDFYIYEEGSDWTNPANVYLKGWNAGVVTYANNPPDPCKFLANGKVEEAYGPLEEWLGRNVHIRGTVYWKIDPVVGMIPEYAEATFRIN
;
A
#
# COMPACT_ATOMS: atom_id res chain seq x y z
N MET A 1 65.41 -16.63 -10.22
CA MET A 1 64.64 -15.41 -9.97
C MET A 1 63.19 -15.64 -10.38
N LYS A 2 62.46 -16.31 -9.50
CA LYS A 2 61.00 -16.47 -9.48
C LYS A 2 60.57 -15.73 -8.20
N SER A 3 59.37 -15.15 -8.17
CA SER A 3 58.82 -14.30 -7.10
C SER A 3 59.23 -12.82 -7.20
N LEU A 4 58.41 -12.00 -7.87
CA LEU A 4 57.93 -10.69 -7.38
C LEU A 4 57.00 -9.94 -8.37
N MET A 5 56.15 -10.63 -9.15
CA MET A 5 55.26 -9.96 -10.12
C MET A 5 53.84 -10.54 -10.12
N SER A 6 53.27 -10.76 -8.94
CA SER A 6 51.88 -11.25 -8.82
C SER A 6 51.11 -10.68 -7.62
N VAL A 7 51.56 -9.57 -7.01
CA VAL A 7 50.92 -8.99 -5.81
C VAL A 7 50.23 -7.64 -6.09
N PHE A 8 50.08 -7.24 -7.36
CA PHE A 8 49.29 -6.05 -7.75
C PHE A 8 48.09 -6.34 -8.66
N LEU A 9 47.63 -7.60 -8.70
CA LEU A 9 46.44 -8.02 -9.45
C LEU A 9 45.26 -8.46 -8.56
N VAL A 10 45.35 -8.29 -7.23
CA VAL A 10 44.31 -8.77 -6.29
C VAL A 10 43.68 -7.64 -5.44
N ILE A 11 44.08 -6.38 -5.62
CA ILE A 11 43.52 -5.24 -4.85
C ILE A 11 43.02 -4.10 -5.78
N GLY A 12 43.00 -4.34 -7.10
CA GLY A 12 42.63 -3.35 -8.12
C GLY A 12 41.33 -3.65 -8.87
N ALA A 13 40.42 -4.43 -8.29
CA ALA A 13 39.13 -4.79 -8.91
C ALA A 13 37.95 -4.73 -7.92
N THR A 14 38.03 -3.86 -6.91
CA THR A 14 37.05 -3.82 -5.81
C THR A 14 36.31 -2.49 -5.68
N LEU A 15 36.32 -1.61 -6.69
CA LEU A 15 35.70 -0.28 -6.58
C LEU A 15 34.98 0.25 -7.83
N ILE A 16 34.54 -0.61 -8.76
CA ILE A 16 33.63 -0.20 -9.86
C ILE A 16 32.47 -1.20 -10.02
N PHE A 17 31.76 -1.46 -8.92
CA PHE A 17 30.43 -2.08 -8.93
C PHE A 17 29.48 -1.45 -7.89
N PHE A 18 29.70 -0.18 -7.52
CA PHE A 18 28.66 0.62 -6.85
C PHE A 18 27.82 1.36 -7.90
N GLY A 19 27.12 0.58 -8.71
CA GLY A 19 26.18 1.08 -9.70
C GLY A 19 25.24 -0.03 -10.09
N CYS A 20 24.03 0.01 -9.54
CA CYS A 20 22.92 -0.92 -9.78
C CYS A 20 23.10 -2.30 -9.12
N SER A 21 22.83 -2.38 -7.82
CA SER A 21 22.19 -3.57 -7.27
C SER A 21 20.85 -3.11 -6.73
N GLU A 22 19.81 -3.42 -7.48
CA GLU A 22 18.44 -3.46 -6.97
C GLU A 22 18.48 -4.24 -5.66
N ASN A 23 18.21 -3.58 -4.54
CA ASN A 23 17.87 -4.26 -3.30
C ASN A 23 16.48 -4.86 -3.50
N ASN A 24 16.41 -5.89 -4.34
CA ASN A 24 15.34 -6.85 -4.33
C ASN A 24 15.82 -7.89 -3.32
N PRO A 25 15.33 -7.89 -2.07
CA PRO A 25 15.73 -8.89 -1.12
C PRO A 25 15.38 -10.26 -1.71
N SER A 26 16.41 -11.03 -2.06
CA SER A 26 16.23 -12.42 -2.44
C SER A 26 15.58 -13.15 -1.28
N ALA A 27 14.69 -14.10 -1.57
CA ALA A 27 13.78 -14.76 -0.64
C ALA A 27 14.40 -15.34 0.66
N SER A 28 15.73 -15.34 0.81
CA SER A 28 16.45 -15.78 2.00
C SER A 28 16.57 -14.73 3.12
N GLU A 29 16.15 -13.47 2.91
CA GLU A 29 16.16 -12.44 3.98
C GLU A 29 14.86 -12.34 4.79
N LEU A 30 13.84 -13.13 4.41
CA LEU A 30 12.67 -13.32 5.28
C LEU A 30 13.10 -14.23 6.42
N SER A 31 12.97 -13.74 7.66
CA SER A 31 13.17 -14.56 8.85
C SER A 31 12.30 -15.82 8.72
N GLN A 32 12.76 -16.95 9.26
CA GLN A 32 11.97 -18.19 9.25
C GLN A 32 10.56 -18.02 9.87
N GLY A 33 10.30 -16.94 10.63
CA GLY A 33 8.97 -16.55 11.09
C GLY A 33 8.04 -15.97 10.02
N ASP A 34 8.57 -15.27 9.00
CA ASP A 34 7.79 -14.67 7.91
C ASP A 34 7.42 -15.68 6.80
N GLN A 35 8.14 -16.80 6.69
CA GLN A 35 7.79 -17.86 5.73
C GLN A 35 6.68 -18.78 6.24
N VAL A 36 6.43 -18.86 7.56
CA VAL A 36 5.39 -19.72 8.14
C VAL A 36 3.98 -19.16 7.89
N THR A 37 3.80 -17.83 7.92
CA THR A 37 2.52 -17.17 7.58
C THR A 37 2.20 -17.21 6.09
N ASN A 38 3.21 -17.37 5.23
CA ASN A 38 3.02 -17.46 3.79
C ASN A 38 2.44 -18.80 3.28
N SER A 39 2.25 -19.80 4.15
CA SER A 39 1.85 -21.16 3.74
C SER A 39 0.33 -21.46 3.79
N LEU A 40 -0.49 -20.59 4.40
CA LEU A 40 -1.93 -20.87 4.59
C LEU A 40 -2.83 -20.30 3.49
N ALA A 41 -2.50 -19.15 2.90
CA ALA A 41 -3.33 -18.54 1.87
C ALA A 41 -3.28 -19.27 0.53
N LYS A 42 -4.44 -19.75 0.09
CA LYS A 42 -4.56 -20.58 -1.12
C LYS A 42 -4.45 -19.78 -2.42
N LYS A 43 -4.85 -18.50 -2.42
CA LYS A 43 -4.83 -17.57 -3.58
C LYS A 43 -4.78 -16.12 -3.11
N PRO A 44 -4.31 -15.17 -3.93
CA PRO A 44 -4.42 -13.75 -3.62
C PRO A 44 -5.87 -13.32 -3.41
N LEU A 45 -6.15 -12.61 -2.32
CA LEU A 45 -7.44 -11.96 -2.11
C LEU A 45 -7.46 -10.67 -2.93
N THR A 46 -8.44 -10.52 -3.82
CA THR A 46 -8.53 -9.38 -4.75
C THR A 46 -9.92 -8.80 -4.70
N GLY A 47 -10.02 -7.49 -4.48
CA GLY A 47 -11.29 -6.80 -4.34
C GLY A 47 -11.36 -5.48 -5.08
N HIS A 48 -12.59 -5.06 -5.37
CA HIS A 48 -12.91 -3.73 -5.89
C HIS A 48 -13.19 -2.80 -4.71
N GLN A 49 -12.44 -1.71 -4.66
CA GLN A 49 -12.52 -0.70 -3.61
C GLN A 49 -13.20 0.55 -4.15
N ILE A 50 -14.09 1.12 -3.35
CA ILE A 50 -14.64 2.46 -3.54
C ILE A 50 -14.51 3.23 -2.21
N THR A 51 -13.81 4.36 -2.23
CA THR A 51 -13.57 5.19 -1.05
C THR A 51 -13.97 6.64 -1.28
N PRO A 52 -15.16 7.06 -0.83
CA PRO A 52 -15.56 8.46 -0.81
C PRO A 52 -14.63 9.31 0.05
N PHE A 53 -14.27 10.50 -0.45
CA PHE A 53 -13.51 11.49 0.30
C PHE A 53 -14.49 12.45 1.00
N THR A 54 -14.24 12.75 2.28
CA THR A 54 -15.02 13.76 3.03
C THR A 54 -14.10 14.85 3.55
N LEU A 55 -14.56 16.11 3.52
CA LEU A 55 -13.77 17.27 3.92
C LEU A 55 -13.78 17.55 5.43
N THR A 56 -14.37 16.68 6.25
CA THR A 56 -14.45 16.89 7.69
C THR A 56 -13.31 16.13 8.37
N PRO A 57 -12.30 16.82 8.96
CA PRO A 57 -11.28 16.14 9.75
C PRO A 57 -11.89 15.34 10.90
N PRO A 58 -11.21 14.30 11.41
CA PRO A 58 -9.91 13.75 10.99
C PRO A 58 -9.89 13.20 9.55
N THR A 59 -8.71 13.16 8.92
CA THR A 59 -8.50 12.69 7.53
C THR A 59 -8.63 11.17 7.45
N PHE A 60 -9.86 10.68 7.66
CA PHE A 60 -10.23 9.29 7.48
C PHE A 60 -11.03 9.15 6.20
N TRP A 61 -10.64 8.19 5.37
CA TRP A 61 -11.32 7.89 4.12
C TRP A 61 -12.08 6.59 4.30
N ASN A 62 -13.38 6.69 4.57
CA ASN A 62 -14.25 5.53 4.78
C ASN A 62 -14.89 5.13 3.45
N GLY A 63 -14.87 3.84 3.16
CA GLY A 63 -15.38 3.25 1.94
C GLY A 63 -15.71 1.78 2.13
N THR A 64 -15.76 1.06 1.01
CA THR A 64 -16.00 -0.38 0.99
C THR A 64 -15.01 -1.08 0.10
N VAL A 65 -14.75 -2.35 0.40
CA VAL A 65 -14.07 -3.29 -0.50
C VAL A 65 -14.92 -4.53 -0.67
N ASP A 66 -15.12 -4.94 -1.92
CA ASP A 66 -15.84 -6.16 -2.29
C ASP A 66 -14.84 -7.18 -2.85
N PHE A 67 -14.63 -8.27 -2.12
CA PHE A 67 -13.77 -9.39 -2.51
C PHE A 67 -14.54 -10.51 -3.22
N GLY A 68 -15.76 -10.26 -3.68
CA GLY A 68 -16.59 -11.24 -4.39
C GLY A 68 -17.11 -12.32 -3.45
N GLU A 69 -16.73 -13.57 -3.71
CA GLU A 69 -17.17 -14.72 -2.89
C GLU A 69 -16.65 -14.64 -1.44
N ASP A 70 -15.54 -13.93 -1.21
CA ASP A 70 -14.95 -13.73 0.12
C ASP A 70 -15.64 -12.61 0.92
N GLY A 71 -16.63 -11.93 0.31
CA GLY A 71 -17.51 -10.99 0.97
C GLY A 71 -17.19 -9.52 0.76
N LYS A 72 -18.07 -8.67 1.27
CA LYS A 72 -17.98 -7.22 1.23
C LYS A 72 -17.77 -6.65 2.63
N TYR A 73 -16.90 -5.67 2.73
CA TYR A 73 -16.41 -5.13 4.00
C TYR A 73 -16.37 -3.61 3.98
N GLY A 74 -16.43 -3.02 5.17
CA GLY A 74 -16.02 -1.64 5.38
C GLY A 74 -14.50 -1.51 5.23
N LEU A 75 -14.06 -0.39 4.66
CA LEU A 75 -12.65 -0.06 4.50
C LEU A 75 -12.41 1.36 4.98
N THR A 76 -11.38 1.57 5.80
CA THR A 76 -10.98 2.91 6.23
C THR A 76 -9.49 3.09 6.06
N PHE A 77 -9.08 4.18 5.42
CA PHE A 77 -7.69 4.65 5.47
C PHE A 77 -7.55 5.78 6.48
N VAL A 78 -6.45 5.75 7.22
CA VAL A 78 -6.07 6.78 8.17
C VAL A 78 -4.76 7.41 7.70
N SER A 79 -4.82 8.64 7.22
CA SER A 79 -3.62 9.40 6.84
C SER A 79 -3.12 10.22 8.02
N TYR A 80 -1.91 9.95 8.51
CA TYR A 80 -1.30 10.70 9.63
C TYR A 80 -0.48 11.92 9.19
N GLU A 81 -0.23 12.06 7.89
CA GLU A 81 0.52 13.20 7.36
C GLU A 81 -0.41 14.35 6.93
N PRO A 82 0.02 15.62 7.08
CA PRO A 82 -0.80 16.76 6.70
C PRO A 82 -1.16 16.73 5.20
N PRO A 83 -2.26 17.39 4.79
CA PRO A 83 -2.64 17.51 3.40
C PRO A 83 -1.46 18.00 2.56
N ARG A 84 -1.06 17.21 1.57
CA ARG A 84 0.18 17.46 0.82
C ARG A 84 -0.06 18.45 -0.30
N ALA A 85 0.88 19.36 -0.50
CA ALA A 85 0.84 20.32 -1.60
C ALA A 85 0.82 19.59 -2.95
N TYR A 86 0.09 20.13 -3.92
CA TYR A 86 0.07 19.65 -5.29
C TYR A 86 1.48 19.76 -5.91
N SER A 87 2.23 18.66 -5.94
CA SER A 87 3.42 18.46 -6.75
C SER A 87 3.22 17.19 -7.57
N GLN A 88 3.74 17.11 -8.80
CA GLN A 88 3.37 16.10 -9.82
C GLN A 88 3.26 14.65 -9.31
N ALA A 89 4.02 14.29 -8.28
CA ALA A 89 3.86 13.08 -7.50
C ALA A 89 3.74 13.43 -6.01
N SER A 90 2.61 13.10 -5.38
CA SER A 90 2.43 13.22 -3.94
C SER A 90 2.56 11.84 -3.30
N PRO A 91 3.65 11.56 -2.58
CA PRO A 91 3.74 10.33 -1.79
C PRO A 91 2.65 10.32 -0.69
N PHE A 92 2.32 9.15 -0.15
CA PHE A 92 1.45 9.00 1.01
C PHE A 92 1.87 7.81 1.88
N TYR A 93 1.49 7.85 3.15
CA TYR A 93 1.60 6.77 4.12
C TYR A 93 0.32 6.76 4.97
N GLU A 94 -0.32 5.59 5.06
CA GLU A 94 -1.62 5.43 5.69
C GLU A 94 -1.69 4.08 6.41
N ASP A 95 -2.48 4.03 7.49
CA ASP A 95 -3.01 2.77 7.97
C ASP A 95 -4.29 2.46 7.21
N PHE A 96 -4.60 1.17 7.06
CA PHE A 96 -5.89 0.73 6.55
C PHE A 96 -6.53 -0.31 7.48
N TYR A 97 -7.85 -0.27 7.53
CA TYR A 97 -8.70 -1.13 8.36
C TYR A 97 -9.77 -1.75 7.48
N ILE A 98 -9.91 -3.07 7.51
CA ILE A 98 -11.03 -3.82 6.94
C ILE A 98 -11.86 -4.38 8.09
N TYR A 99 -13.15 -4.09 8.07
CA TYR A 99 -14.06 -4.34 9.18
C TYR A 99 -15.45 -4.75 8.67
N GLU A 100 -16.28 -5.23 9.57
CA GLU A 100 -17.67 -5.59 9.27
C GLU A 100 -18.41 -4.39 8.62
N GLU A 101 -19.02 -4.60 7.45
CA GLU A 101 -19.69 -3.52 6.71
C GLU A 101 -20.81 -2.88 7.54
N GLY A 102 -20.81 -1.55 7.62
CA GLY A 102 -21.80 -0.79 8.39
C GLY A 102 -21.52 -0.69 9.89
N SER A 103 -20.42 -1.28 10.38
CA SER A 103 -19.98 -1.16 11.78
C SER A 103 -18.98 -0.03 11.99
N ASP A 104 -18.65 0.25 13.26
CA ASP A 104 -17.63 1.24 13.63
C ASP A 104 -16.25 0.59 13.71
N TRP A 105 -15.34 1.00 12.83
CA TRP A 105 -13.96 0.50 12.76
C TRP A 105 -13.12 0.89 13.98
N THR A 106 -13.51 1.93 14.73
CA THR A 106 -12.79 2.34 15.94
C THR A 106 -12.99 1.37 17.10
N ASN A 107 -14.00 0.49 17.00
CA ASN A 107 -14.16 -0.64 17.89
C ASN A 107 -13.35 -1.84 17.35
N PRO A 108 -12.25 -2.26 18.02
CA PRO A 108 -11.40 -3.33 17.54
C PRO A 108 -12.11 -4.67 17.34
N ALA A 109 -13.22 -4.91 18.04
CA ALA A 109 -14.00 -6.14 17.88
C ALA A 109 -14.64 -6.30 16.49
N ASN A 110 -14.79 -5.19 15.74
CA ASN A 110 -15.39 -5.18 14.41
C ASN A 110 -14.32 -5.31 13.30
N VAL A 111 -13.04 -5.20 13.64
CA VAL A 111 -11.93 -5.16 12.68
C VAL A 111 -11.46 -6.58 12.37
N TYR A 112 -11.49 -6.95 11.10
CA TYR A 112 -10.99 -8.25 10.63
C TYR A 112 -9.56 -8.18 10.13
N LEU A 113 -9.11 -7.02 9.66
CA LEU A 113 -7.76 -6.85 9.16
C LEU A 113 -7.29 -5.41 9.33
N LYS A 114 -6.05 -5.25 9.78
CA LYS A 114 -5.36 -3.96 9.85
C LYS A 114 -3.97 -4.07 9.24
N GLY A 115 -3.54 -3.03 8.57
CA GLY A 115 -2.18 -2.92 8.08
C GLY A 115 -1.83 -1.49 7.71
N TRP A 116 -0.70 -1.33 7.05
CA TRP A 116 -0.25 -0.05 6.52
C TRP A 116 -0.04 -0.15 5.01
N ASN A 117 -0.13 0.98 4.32
CA ASN A 117 0.28 1.15 2.94
C ASN A 117 1.00 2.48 2.75
N ALA A 118 1.94 2.47 1.81
CA ALA A 118 2.65 3.65 1.35
C ALA A 118 2.63 3.68 -0.17
N GLY A 119 2.49 4.87 -0.73
CA GLY A 119 2.27 5.00 -2.15
C GLY A 119 2.56 6.37 -2.70
N VAL A 120 2.18 6.56 -3.96
CA VAL A 120 2.28 7.82 -4.67
C VAL A 120 0.98 8.03 -5.44
N VAL A 121 0.39 9.22 -5.30
CA VAL A 121 -0.60 9.76 -6.22
C VAL A 121 0.13 10.58 -7.27
N THR A 122 -0.02 10.21 -8.54
CA THR A 122 0.42 11.01 -9.69
C THR A 122 -0.74 11.88 -10.14
N TYR A 123 -0.57 13.20 -10.04
CA TYR A 123 -1.61 14.13 -10.43
C TYR A 123 -1.76 14.20 -11.95
N ALA A 124 -3.01 14.39 -12.39
CA ALA A 124 -3.27 14.62 -13.79
C ALA A 124 -2.73 15.98 -14.24
N ASN A 125 -2.31 16.07 -15.51
CA ASN A 125 -1.77 17.32 -16.06
C ASN A 125 -2.85 18.40 -16.22
N ASN A 126 -4.12 18.01 -16.38
CA ASN A 126 -5.24 18.91 -16.62
C ASN A 126 -6.44 18.54 -15.73
N PRO A 127 -6.66 19.20 -14.59
CA PRO A 127 -7.91 19.02 -13.83
C PRO A 127 -9.14 19.34 -14.73
N PRO A 128 -10.26 18.59 -14.63
CA PRO A 128 -10.58 17.57 -13.63
C PRO A 128 -10.17 16.14 -13.99
N ASP A 129 -9.22 15.94 -14.93
CA ASP A 129 -8.77 14.60 -15.29
C ASP A 129 -8.35 13.82 -14.02
N PRO A 130 -8.72 12.55 -13.93
CA PRO A 130 -8.52 11.80 -12.70
C PRO A 130 -7.04 11.46 -12.48
N CYS A 131 -6.65 11.41 -11.22
CA CYS A 131 -5.28 11.10 -10.81
C CYS A 131 -5.10 9.59 -10.64
N LYS A 132 -3.88 9.10 -10.79
CA LYS A 132 -3.58 7.67 -10.60
C LYS A 132 -2.81 7.48 -9.32
N PHE A 133 -3.05 6.38 -8.63
CA PHE A 133 -2.24 6.04 -7.47
C PHE A 133 -1.82 4.58 -7.45
N LEU A 134 -0.69 4.36 -6.81
CA LEU A 134 -0.08 3.05 -6.56
C LEU A 134 0.36 3.04 -5.09
N ALA A 135 -0.03 2.01 -4.36
CA ALA A 135 0.38 1.78 -2.98
C ALA A 135 0.83 0.34 -2.78
N ASN A 136 1.82 0.15 -1.92
CA ASN A 136 2.23 -1.15 -1.40
C ASN A 136 2.22 -1.12 0.12
N GLY A 137 1.97 -2.26 0.74
CA GLY A 137 1.78 -2.33 2.17
C GLY A 137 1.94 -3.74 2.74
N LYS A 138 1.61 -3.89 4.01
CA LYS A 138 1.63 -5.18 4.70
C LYS A 138 0.45 -5.29 5.67
N VAL A 139 -0.12 -6.48 5.77
CA VAL A 139 -1.09 -6.84 6.81
C VAL A 139 -0.36 -7.09 8.12
N GLU A 140 -0.73 -6.38 9.18
CA GLU A 140 -0.10 -6.48 10.50
C GLU A 140 -0.96 -7.21 11.53
N GLU A 141 -2.28 -7.12 11.39
CA GLU A 141 -3.25 -7.81 12.24
C GLU A 141 -4.35 -8.39 11.33
N ALA A 142 -4.77 -9.63 11.59
CA ALA A 142 -5.86 -10.28 10.86
C ALA A 142 -6.60 -11.28 11.74
N TYR A 143 -7.92 -11.34 11.61
CA TYR A 143 -8.82 -12.08 12.49
C TYR A 143 -10.01 -12.67 11.72
N GLY A 144 -10.61 -13.70 12.31
CA GLY A 144 -11.87 -14.28 11.85
C GLY A 144 -11.81 -14.70 10.37
N PRO A 145 -12.73 -14.22 9.51
CA PRO A 145 -12.79 -14.64 8.11
C PRO A 145 -11.56 -14.27 7.28
N LEU A 146 -10.70 -13.36 7.76
CA LEU A 146 -9.51 -12.88 7.05
C LEU A 146 -8.19 -13.28 7.74
N GLU A 147 -8.23 -14.13 8.78
CA GLU A 147 -7.07 -14.44 9.63
C GLU A 147 -5.86 -15.00 8.87
N GLU A 148 -6.12 -15.75 7.80
CA GLU A 148 -5.08 -16.39 7.00
C GLU A 148 -4.18 -15.38 6.26
N TRP A 149 -4.60 -14.10 6.17
CA TRP A 149 -3.88 -13.05 5.44
C TRP A 149 -2.88 -12.26 6.31
N LEU A 150 -2.68 -12.67 7.56
CA LEU A 150 -1.69 -12.06 8.44
C LEU A 150 -0.27 -12.08 7.81
N GLY A 151 0.40 -10.92 7.82
CA GLY A 151 1.77 -10.78 7.33
C GLY A 151 1.92 -10.69 5.80
N ARG A 152 0.81 -10.73 5.05
CA ARG A 152 0.80 -10.69 3.59
C ARG A 152 1.06 -9.31 3.03
N ASN A 153 1.55 -9.27 1.79
CA ASN A 153 1.80 -8.00 1.10
C ASN A 153 0.51 -7.45 0.51
N VAL A 154 0.33 -6.15 0.63
CA VAL A 154 -0.81 -5.42 0.06
C VAL A 154 -0.35 -4.64 -1.16
N HIS A 155 -1.15 -4.69 -2.22
CA HIS A 155 -0.97 -3.87 -3.42
C HIS A 155 -2.28 -3.21 -3.77
N ILE A 156 -2.25 -1.89 -3.92
CA ILE A 156 -3.42 -1.10 -4.27
C ILE A 156 -3.08 -0.26 -5.49
N ARG A 157 -3.94 -0.31 -6.50
CA ARG A 157 -3.84 0.54 -7.69
C ARG A 157 -5.20 1.10 -8.00
N GLY A 158 -5.27 2.40 -8.21
CA GLY A 158 -6.54 3.04 -8.47
C GLY A 158 -6.45 4.41 -9.10
N THR A 159 -7.62 5.00 -9.17
CA THR A 159 -7.89 6.29 -9.79
C THR A 159 -8.64 7.16 -8.78
N VAL A 160 -8.19 8.40 -8.60
CA VAL A 160 -8.85 9.42 -7.77
C VAL A 160 -9.64 10.35 -8.68
N TYR A 161 -10.93 10.46 -8.43
CA TYR A 161 -11.84 11.33 -9.17
C TYR A 161 -12.06 12.65 -8.44
N TRP A 162 -12.26 13.73 -9.20
CA TRP A 162 -12.40 15.09 -8.67
C TRP A 162 -13.83 15.60 -8.79
N LYS A 163 -14.26 16.34 -7.77
CA LYS A 163 -15.43 17.19 -7.77
C LYS A 163 -15.03 18.66 -7.77
N ILE A 164 -15.77 19.46 -8.52
CA ILE A 164 -15.65 20.92 -8.50
C ILE A 164 -16.48 21.46 -7.34
N ASP A 165 -15.82 22.06 -6.34
CA ASP A 165 -16.46 22.83 -5.28
C ASP A 165 -16.24 24.33 -5.54
N PRO A 166 -17.29 25.17 -5.53
CA PRO A 166 -17.16 26.60 -5.83
C PRO A 166 -16.47 27.42 -4.73
N VAL A 167 -16.34 26.89 -3.51
CA VAL A 167 -15.73 27.56 -2.34
C VAL A 167 -14.29 27.12 -2.16
N VAL A 168 -14.00 25.82 -2.30
CA VAL A 168 -12.66 25.25 -2.08
C VAL A 168 -11.92 24.82 -3.35
N GLY A 169 -12.56 24.87 -4.53
CA GLY A 169 -11.98 24.47 -5.81
C GLY A 169 -12.14 22.98 -6.09
N MET A 170 -11.20 22.39 -6.83
CA MET A 170 -11.21 20.95 -7.10
C MET A 170 -10.87 20.16 -5.84
N ILE A 171 -11.77 19.27 -5.41
CA ILE A 171 -11.58 18.36 -4.27
C ILE A 171 -11.73 16.91 -4.74
N PRO A 172 -11.03 15.93 -4.15
CA PRO A 172 -11.30 14.53 -4.43
C PRO A 172 -12.75 14.16 -4.07
N GLU A 173 -13.43 13.42 -4.93
CA GLU A 173 -14.80 12.93 -4.70
C GLU A 173 -14.77 11.51 -4.13
N TYR A 174 -14.09 10.61 -4.83
CA TYR A 174 -13.83 9.24 -4.39
C TYR A 174 -12.60 8.66 -5.09
N ALA A 175 -12.08 7.57 -4.53
CA ALA A 175 -11.10 6.71 -5.17
C ALA A 175 -11.74 5.38 -5.55
N GLU A 176 -11.45 4.92 -6.77
CA GLU A 176 -11.79 3.58 -7.24
C GLU A 176 -10.50 2.79 -7.44
N ALA A 177 -10.41 1.58 -6.90
CA ALA A 177 -9.16 0.82 -6.92
C ALA A 177 -9.35 -0.69 -6.95
N THR A 178 -8.30 -1.38 -7.37
CA THR A 178 -8.08 -2.79 -7.06
C THR A 178 -7.26 -2.89 -5.79
N PHE A 179 -7.81 -3.56 -4.77
CA PHE A 179 -7.14 -3.90 -3.53
C PHE A 179 -6.74 -5.38 -3.59
N ARG A 180 -5.47 -5.69 -3.40
CA ARG A 180 -4.97 -7.08 -3.49
C ARG A 180 -4.04 -7.42 -2.32
N ILE A 181 -4.22 -8.63 -1.77
CA ILE A 181 -3.37 -9.21 -0.73
C ILE A 181 -2.70 -10.48 -1.27
N ASN A 182 -1.38 -10.60 -1.11
CA ASN A 182 -0.52 -11.69 -1.64
C ASN A 182 0.26 -12.41 -0.54
#